data_AF-A0A2E3TV55-F1
#
_entry.id   AF-A0A2E3TV55-F1
#
_cell.length_a   1.000
_cell.length_b   1.000
_cell.length_c   1.000
_cell.angle_alpha   90.00
_cell.angle_beta   90.00
_cell.angle_gamma   90.00
#
_symmetry.space_group_name_H-M   'P 1'
#
loop_
_entity.id
_entity.type
_entity.pdbx_description
1 polymer ?
#
loop_
_entity_poly.entity_id
_entity_poly.type
_entity_poly.pdbx_seq_one_letter_code
_entity_poly.pdbx_strand_id
1 'polypeptide(L)'
;MSSTLPASFHPDDGFTVEAANGGLIHSASAEHGERFARKLWKVRDGVWCMVGNGLSNQTFVEGPGGLIAIDTGECNEEMRFALTAVAAETDSPVVAVIYTHFHYVGGTQAVTDLVGDVPIWSHSGVTGNRQRNSSEVGPVARSGLVHQFGITLPAEGPDALVNVGLGLSFRNAAHAPFTEGFLYPTDTFDTPTTASIAGLIVEMTPAPSDADDSITIWFPELSVCINNIVWPVLFNVFPIRGEEYRDPGGLLDGLDHIATLGAEHLVGAHGPPISGTDTVLNEVLRSRDAIQFMWDQTVRGINKGLTLGELTEAVQLPDLYADSYLQTQFYGVVEHHVRQIHAGLRGWFDGDEAALFPVPPVERATKLVDGFGGAQAVRNKIAEATESNDIRWAIEMATWLIRLESADDDDRAQLADLLRVVARRTTAANIRNWCLVRARHLDGTADTDRFHAHRFSLAQVEQAPVSDVLATVRVMLNPMMCGDVDQQLTIEVTGDRAGLHVRRGVAVPTTGSHDGLQLSTSTALWAALMANKTGLTAILAAPETEVSNRDSVSEFLSWFEHRSFHQ
;
A
#
# COMPACT_ATOMS: atom_id res chain seq x y z
N MET A 1 30.01 -10.03 -17.80
CA MET A 1 29.21 -9.26 -16.82
C MET A 1 28.89 -7.95 -17.51
N SER A 2 27.68 -7.82 -18.07
CA SER A 2 27.23 -6.55 -18.63
C SER A 2 27.09 -5.57 -17.48
N SER A 3 27.82 -4.45 -17.53
CA SER A 3 27.93 -3.43 -16.50
C SER A 3 26.72 -2.50 -16.45
N THR A 4 25.51 -3.04 -16.51
CA THR A 4 24.30 -2.23 -16.40
C THR A 4 24.00 -2.03 -14.92
N LEU A 5 24.13 -0.77 -14.47
CA LEU A 5 23.51 -0.20 -13.26
C LEU A 5 22.11 -0.80 -12.99
N PRO A 6 21.63 -0.81 -11.74
CA PRO A 6 20.46 -1.60 -11.32
C PRO A 6 19.28 -1.48 -12.27
N ALA A 7 18.63 -2.62 -12.55
CA ALA A 7 17.51 -2.76 -13.47
C ALA A 7 16.20 -2.12 -12.96
N SER A 8 16.28 -0.88 -12.47
CA SER A 8 15.15 -0.11 -11.94
C SER A 8 14.42 0.67 -13.04
N PHE A 9 15.14 1.08 -14.09
CA PHE A 9 14.56 1.59 -15.33
C PHE A 9 15.51 1.35 -16.51
N HIS A 10 14.94 1.15 -17.70
CA HIS A 10 15.70 0.86 -18.91
C HIS A 10 16.50 2.10 -19.37
N PRO A 11 17.73 1.96 -19.89
CA PRO A 11 18.51 3.10 -20.37
C PRO A 11 17.99 3.62 -21.72
N ASP A 12 17.39 2.78 -22.55
CA ASP A 12 16.90 3.15 -23.88
C ASP A 12 15.41 3.52 -23.87
N ASP A 13 15.09 4.71 -24.37
CA ASP A 13 13.72 5.23 -24.52
C ASP A 13 12.95 4.52 -25.65
N GLY A 14 13.64 3.79 -26.53
CA GLY A 14 13.01 3.00 -27.61
C GLY A 14 12.10 1.88 -27.11
N PHE A 15 12.16 1.53 -25.82
CA PHE A 15 11.25 0.59 -25.17
C PHE A 15 10.00 1.28 -24.59
N THR A 16 9.90 2.61 -24.64
CA THR A 16 8.69 3.31 -24.25
C THR A 16 7.65 3.23 -25.37
N VAL A 17 6.42 2.89 -25.01
CA VAL A 17 5.25 2.87 -25.89
C VAL A 17 4.15 3.77 -25.32
N GLU A 18 3.23 4.17 -26.18
CA GLU A 18 2.02 4.89 -25.80
C GLU A 18 0.87 3.90 -25.64
N ALA A 19 0.28 3.84 -24.45
CA ALA A 19 -0.89 3.01 -24.16
C ALA A 19 -2.16 3.61 -24.81
N ALA A 20 -3.26 2.85 -24.83
CA ALA A 20 -4.51 3.27 -25.49
C ALA A 20 -5.10 4.59 -24.96
N ASN A 21 -4.81 4.97 -23.71
CA ASN A 21 -5.23 6.23 -23.11
C ASN A 21 -4.17 7.35 -23.22
N GLY A 22 -3.13 7.17 -24.02
CA GLY A 22 -2.03 8.11 -24.19
C GLY A 22 -0.93 8.01 -23.13
N GLY A 23 -1.07 7.13 -22.13
CA GLY A 23 -0.07 6.96 -21.07
C GLY A 23 1.25 6.42 -21.60
N LEU A 24 2.36 7.10 -21.31
CA LEU A 24 3.69 6.63 -21.68
C LEU A 24 4.18 5.60 -20.65
N ILE A 25 4.66 4.45 -21.13
CA ILE A 25 5.03 3.30 -20.29
C ILE A 25 6.04 2.41 -21.01
N HIS A 26 6.81 1.64 -20.25
CA HIS A 26 7.70 0.63 -20.82
C HIS A 26 6.89 -0.50 -21.49
N SER A 27 7.32 -0.95 -22.68
CA SER A 27 6.64 -1.93 -23.52
C SER A 27 6.28 -3.23 -22.79
N ALA A 28 7.22 -3.80 -22.04
CA ALA A 28 6.96 -4.99 -21.22
C ALA A 28 5.89 -4.76 -20.14
N SER A 29 5.81 -3.57 -19.55
CA SER A 29 4.77 -3.24 -18.56
C SER A 29 3.42 -2.99 -19.22
N ALA A 30 3.40 -2.46 -20.44
CA ALA A 30 2.18 -2.38 -21.26
C ALA A 30 1.65 -3.77 -21.61
N GLU A 31 2.51 -4.69 -22.10
CA GLU A 31 2.16 -6.08 -22.40
C GLU A 31 1.66 -6.82 -21.15
N HIS A 32 2.31 -6.60 -20.00
CA HIS A 32 1.88 -7.16 -18.73
C HIS A 32 0.45 -6.70 -18.37
N GLY A 33 0.12 -5.44 -18.66
CA GLY A 33 -1.24 -4.89 -18.51
C GLY A 33 -2.33 -5.69 -19.24
N GLU A 34 -2.02 -6.28 -20.40
CA GLU A 34 -2.97 -7.07 -21.19
C GLU A 34 -3.42 -8.34 -20.47
N ARG A 35 -2.62 -8.86 -19.53
CA ARG A 35 -2.96 -10.04 -18.71
C ARG A 35 -4.13 -9.79 -17.75
N PHE A 36 -4.41 -8.53 -17.48
CA PHE A 36 -5.52 -8.08 -16.62
C PHE A 36 -6.73 -7.62 -17.44
N ALA A 37 -6.83 -7.99 -18.71
CA ALA A 37 -8.06 -7.84 -19.46
C ALA A 37 -9.21 -8.57 -18.74
N ARG A 38 -10.29 -7.84 -18.45
CA ARG A 38 -11.40 -8.34 -17.64
C ARG A 38 -12.02 -9.60 -18.25
N LYS A 39 -11.92 -10.73 -17.54
CA LYS A 39 -12.35 -12.04 -18.04
C LYS A 39 -12.68 -12.98 -16.89
N LEU A 40 -13.80 -13.71 -17.03
CA LEU A 40 -14.06 -14.90 -16.22
C LEU A 40 -13.30 -16.08 -16.82
N TRP A 41 -12.24 -16.51 -16.15
CA TRP A 41 -11.48 -17.69 -16.55
C TRP A 41 -12.18 -18.94 -16.04
N LYS A 42 -12.55 -19.83 -16.95
CA LYS A 42 -12.89 -21.22 -16.58
C LYS A 42 -11.57 -21.98 -16.38
N VAL A 43 -11.15 -22.12 -15.12
CA VAL A 43 -9.87 -22.75 -14.75
C VAL A 43 -9.92 -24.25 -15.08
N ARG A 44 -11.05 -24.86 -14.72
CA ARG A 44 -11.50 -26.21 -15.06
C ARG A 44 -13.02 -26.28 -14.87
N ASP A 45 -13.63 -27.42 -15.16
CA ASP A 45 -15.04 -27.63 -14.84
C ASP A 45 -15.27 -27.48 -13.33
N GLY A 46 -16.23 -26.63 -12.97
CA GLY A 46 -16.59 -26.27 -11.59
C GLY A 46 -15.72 -25.20 -10.93
N VAL A 47 -14.73 -24.62 -11.62
CA VAL A 47 -13.84 -23.60 -11.04
C VAL A 47 -13.67 -22.41 -11.97
N TRP A 48 -14.03 -21.23 -11.49
CA TRP A 48 -13.94 -19.97 -12.23
C TRP A 48 -13.17 -18.91 -11.46
N CYS A 49 -12.45 -18.04 -12.18
CA CYS A 49 -11.71 -16.93 -11.59
C CYS A 49 -11.92 -15.67 -12.42
N MET A 50 -12.56 -14.66 -11.83
CA MET A 50 -12.74 -13.35 -12.46
C MET A 50 -11.46 -12.54 -12.31
N VAL A 51 -10.75 -12.31 -13.41
CA VAL A 51 -9.51 -11.54 -13.49
C VAL A 51 -9.80 -10.18 -14.12
N GLY A 52 -9.13 -9.12 -13.64
CA GLY A 52 -9.24 -7.78 -14.22
C GLY A 52 -10.55 -7.04 -13.90
N ASN A 53 -11.34 -7.55 -12.96
CA ASN A 53 -12.55 -6.88 -12.48
C ASN A 53 -12.22 -5.77 -11.47
N GLY A 54 -11.15 -5.94 -10.70
CA GLY A 54 -10.52 -4.95 -9.83
C GLY A 54 -9.03 -5.20 -9.69
N LEU A 55 -8.45 -4.84 -8.54
CA LEU A 55 -7.05 -5.13 -8.22
C LEU A 55 -6.86 -6.63 -7.93
N SER A 56 -7.81 -7.23 -7.21
CA SER A 56 -7.84 -8.65 -6.91
C SER A 56 -8.81 -9.42 -7.81
N ASN A 57 -8.65 -10.73 -7.78
CA ASN A 57 -9.53 -11.67 -8.43
C ASN A 57 -10.70 -12.05 -7.50
N GLN A 58 -11.81 -12.49 -8.08
CA GLN A 58 -12.88 -13.19 -7.36
C GLN A 58 -12.96 -14.62 -7.88
N THR A 59 -12.77 -15.60 -7.00
CA THR A 59 -12.71 -17.02 -7.39
C THR A 59 -13.95 -17.76 -6.91
N PHE A 60 -14.43 -18.70 -7.72
CA PHE A 60 -15.62 -19.48 -7.44
C PHE A 60 -15.33 -20.97 -7.64
N VAL A 61 -15.64 -21.77 -6.63
CA VAL A 61 -15.43 -23.23 -6.64
C VAL A 61 -16.76 -23.93 -6.35
N GLU A 62 -17.25 -24.70 -7.31
CA GLU A 62 -18.50 -25.44 -7.21
C GLU A 62 -18.26 -26.83 -6.62
N GLY A 63 -19.01 -27.14 -5.56
CA GLY A 63 -19.11 -28.46 -4.97
C GLY A 63 -20.53 -29.03 -5.08
N PRO A 64 -20.74 -30.30 -4.68
CA PRO A 64 -22.06 -30.94 -4.71
C PRO A 64 -23.17 -30.18 -3.96
N GLY A 65 -22.81 -29.39 -2.96
CA GLY A 65 -23.73 -28.63 -2.10
C GLY A 65 -23.91 -27.16 -2.48
N GLY A 66 -23.22 -26.64 -3.51
CA GLY A 66 -23.32 -25.24 -3.94
C GLY A 66 -21.98 -24.62 -4.32
N LEU A 67 -21.96 -23.30 -4.47
CA LEU A 67 -20.82 -22.51 -4.89
C LEU A 67 -20.10 -21.89 -3.69
N ILE A 68 -18.78 -21.99 -3.64
CA ILE A 68 -17.92 -21.30 -2.67
C ILE A 68 -17.34 -20.07 -3.35
N ALA A 69 -17.58 -18.88 -2.79
CA ALA A 69 -16.94 -17.64 -3.25
C ALA A 69 -15.67 -17.37 -2.43
N ILE A 70 -14.58 -17.01 -3.10
CA ILE A 70 -13.26 -16.82 -2.49
C ILE A 70 -12.77 -15.44 -2.89
N ASP A 71 -12.59 -14.60 -1.87
CA ASP A 71 -12.48 -13.14 -1.95
C ASP A 71 -13.69 -12.46 -2.61
N THR A 72 -13.90 -11.19 -2.26
CA THR A 72 -15.06 -10.39 -2.68
C THR A 72 -14.69 -9.02 -3.23
N GLY A 73 -13.42 -8.80 -3.55
CA GLY A 73 -12.93 -7.56 -4.15
C GLY A 73 -12.92 -6.37 -3.18
N GLU A 74 -12.90 -5.16 -3.73
CA GLU A 74 -12.79 -3.92 -2.96
C GLU A 74 -14.14 -3.33 -2.53
N CYS A 75 -15.24 -3.72 -3.20
CA CYS A 75 -16.57 -3.19 -2.93
C CYS A 75 -17.71 -4.09 -3.42
N ASN A 76 -18.93 -3.78 -3.00
CA ASN A 76 -20.13 -4.52 -3.39
C ASN A 76 -20.39 -4.52 -4.90
N GLU A 77 -20.14 -3.40 -5.60
CA GLU A 77 -20.35 -3.30 -7.05
C GLU A 77 -19.42 -4.27 -7.81
N GLU A 78 -18.17 -4.38 -7.38
CA GLU A 78 -17.20 -5.30 -7.95
C GLU A 78 -17.67 -6.77 -7.79
N MET A 79 -18.09 -7.15 -6.58
CA MET A 79 -18.57 -8.51 -6.33
C MET A 79 -19.87 -8.83 -7.06
N ARG A 80 -20.82 -7.89 -7.18
CA ARG A 80 -22.05 -8.08 -7.97
C ARG A 80 -21.75 -8.38 -9.43
N PHE A 81 -20.74 -7.71 -10.00
CA PHE A 81 -20.30 -7.99 -11.36
C PHE A 81 -19.75 -9.42 -11.49
N ALA A 82 -18.91 -9.85 -10.54
CA ALA A 82 -18.36 -11.21 -10.54
C ALA A 82 -19.45 -12.29 -10.36
N LEU A 83 -20.41 -12.07 -9.45
CA LEU A 83 -21.57 -12.93 -9.24
C LEU A 83 -22.43 -13.07 -10.50
N THR A 84 -22.67 -11.96 -11.21
CA THR A 84 -23.42 -11.96 -12.48
C THR A 84 -22.68 -12.78 -13.55
N ALA A 85 -21.35 -12.66 -13.62
CA ALA A 85 -20.56 -13.39 -14.59
C ALA A 85 -20.56 -14.91 -14.33
N VAL A 86 -20.39 -15.34 -13.08
CA VAL A 86 -20.38 -16.79 -12.74
C VAL A 86 -21.78 -17.41 -12.83
N ALA A 87 -22.84 -16.64 -12.56
CA ALA A 87 -24.22 -17.11 -12.74
C ALA A 87 -24.57 -17.44 -14.20
N ALA A 88 -23.79 -16.97 -15.18
CA ALA A 88 -23.94 -17.38 -16.57
C ALA A 88 -23.35 -18.77 -16.87
N GLU A 89 -22.52 -19.29 -15.96
CA GLU A 89 -21.83 -20.58 -16.08
C GLU A 89 -22.43 -21.66 -15.19
N THR A 90 -23.09 -21.29 -14.09
CA THR A 90 -23.76 -22.22 -13.16
C THR A 90 -24.97 -21.58 -12.47
N ASP A 91 -25.97 -22.42 -12.15
CA ASP A 91 -27.14 -22.07 -11.33
C ASP A 91 -26.94 -22.36 -9.83
N SER A 92 -25.78 -22.88 -9.43
CA SER A 92 -25.49 -23.22 -8.03
C SER A 92 -25.47 -21.95 -7.15
N PRO A 93 -26.25 -21.91 -6.05
CA PRO A 93 -26.23 -20.76 -5.14
C PRO A 93 -24.89 -20.70 -4.39
N VAL A 94 -24.44 -19.49 -4.06
CA VAL A 94 -23.32 -19.32 -3.13
C VAL A 94 -23.74 -19.83 -1.74
N VAL A 95 -22.94 -20.69 -1.14
CA VAL A 95 -23.23 -21.31 0.17
C VAL A 95 -22.15 -21.04 1.22
N ALA A 96 -21.01 -20.48 0.83
CA ALA A 96 -19.96 -20.04 1.73
C ALA A 96 -19.07 -18.98 1.07
N VAL A 97 -18.45 -18.15 1.90
CA VAL A 97 -17.39 -17.23 1.51
C VAL A 97 -16.11 -17.61 2.25
N ILE A 98 -14.96 -17.55 1.57
CA ILE A 98 -13.64 -17.68 2.19
C ILE A 98 -12.83 -16.43 1.87
N TYR A 99 -12.25 -15.78 2.87
CA TYR A 99 -11.28 -14.70 2.64
C TYR A 99 -9.86 -15.27 2.62
N THR A 100 -9.09 -14.90 1.62
CA THR A 100 -7.65 -15.18 1.59
C THR A 100 -6.92 -14.34 2.65
N HIS A 101 -7.28 -13.05 2.80
CA HIS A 101 -6.76 -12.12 3.81
C HIS A 101 -7.59 -10.81 3.83
N PHE A 102 -7.23 -9.84 4.67
CA PHE A 102 -8.05 -8.66 4.96
C PHE A 102 -8.21 -7.62 3.83
N HIS A 103 -7.45 -7.70 2.73
CA HIS A 103 -7.53 -6.70 1.66
C HIS A 103 -8.79 -6.87 0.79
N TYR A 104 -9.13 -8.10 0.38
CA TYR A 104 -10.12 -8.36 -0.69
C TYR A 104 -11.47 -8.84 -0.17
N VAL A 105 -11.96 -8.16 0.86
CA VAL A 105 -13.14 -8.54 1.63
C VAL A 105 -14.29 -7.53 1.52
N GLY A 106 -14.13 -6.51 0.69
CA GLY A 106 -14.97 -5.31 0.66
C GLY A 106 -16.33 -5.49 -0.02
N GLY A 107 -16.59 -6.62 -0.68
CA GLY A 107 -17.83 -6.87 -1.43
C GLY A 107 -18.73 -7.96 -0.86
N THR A 108 -18.51 -8.41 0.37
CA THR A 108 -19.20 -9.60 0.91
C THR A 108 -20.70 -9.40 1.13
N GLN A 109 -21.13 -8.19 1.48
CA GLN A 109 -22.55 -7.86 1.60
C GLN A 109 -23.31 -8.11 0.28
N ALA A 110 -22.68 -7.94 -0.89
CA ALA A 110 -23.31 -8.28 -2.17
C ALA A 110 -23.66 -9.77 -2.30
N VAL A 111 -22.93 -10.66 -1.62
CA VAL A 111 -23.24 -12.10 -1.58
C VAL A 111 -24.48 -12.32 -0.72
N THR A 112 -24.51 -11.78 0.51
CA THR A 112 -25.63 -12.00 1.42
C THR A 112 -26.91 -11.31 0.97
N ASP A 113 -26.82 -10.18 0.25
CA ASP A 113 -27.95 -9.55 -0.44
C ASP A 113 -28.62 -10.51 -1.45
N LEU A 114 -27.84 -11.42 -2.06
CA LEU A 114 -28.31 -12.33 -3.10
C LEU A 114 -28.86 -13.65 -2.54
N VAL A 115 -28.15 -14.25 -1.57
CA VAL A 115 -28.44 -15.62 -1.11
C VAL A 115 -28.83 -15.71 0.38
N GLY A 116 -28.82 -14.60 1.11
CA GLY A 116 -28.96 -14.58 2.57
C GLY A 116 -27.65 -14.89 3.30
N ASP A 117 -27.73 -15.07 4.61
CA ASP A 117 -26.56 -15.33 5.44
C ASP A 117 -25.88 -16.66 5.08
N VAL A 118 -24.56 -16.62 4.89
CA VAL A 118 -23.71 -17.78 4.61
C VAL A 118 -22.52 -17.79 5.57
N PRO A 119 -21.94 -18.96 5.90
CA PRO A 119 -20.69 -19.03 6.64
C PRO A 119 -19.56 -18.28 5.90
N ILE A 120 -18.80 -17.50 6.67
CA ILE A 120 -17.64 -16.73 6.20
C ILE A 120 -16.41 -17.25 6.94
N TRP A 121 -15.53 -17.94 6.21
CA TRP A 121 -14.30 -18.54 6.72
C TRP A 121 -13.11 -17.62 6.50
N SER A 122 -12.25 -17.46 7.51
CA SER A 122 -10.99 -16.71 7.34
C SER A 122 -10.01 -16.93 8.49
N HIS A 123 -8.79 -16.42 8.33
CA HIS A 123 -7.87 -16.28 9.45
C HIS A 123 -8.41 -15.29 10.52
N SER A 124 -8.21 -15.60 11.80
CA SER A 124 -8.70 -14.79 12.93
C SER A 124 -8.14 -13.36 12.96
N GLY A 125 -7.00 -13.12 12.30
CA GLY A 125 -6.33 -11.83 12.17
C GLY A 125 -7.04 -10.79 11.28
N VAL A 126 -7.94 -11.22 10.37
CA VAL A 126 -8.57 -10.34 9.36
C VAL A 126 -9.23 -9.11 9.96
N THR A 127 -10.04 -9.31 11.00
CA THR A 127 -10.75 -8.21 11.67
C THR A 127 -9.77 -7.22 12.31
N GLY A 128 -8.75 -7.72 13.00
CA GLY A 128 -7.76 -6.88 13.66
C GLY A 128 -6.91 -6.09 12.66
N ASN A 129 -6.45 -6.73 11.59
CA ASN A 129 -5.69 -6.07 10.53
C ASN A 129 -6.48 -4.95 9.86
N ARG A 130 -7.76 -5.18 9.57
CA ARG A 130 -8.63 -4.18 8.96
C ARG A 130 -8.83 -2.96 9.86
N GLN A 131 -8.93 -3.16 11.18
CA GLN A 131 -9.10 -2.07 12.16
C GLN A 131 -7.80 -1.27 12.40
N ARG A 132 -6.64 -1.92 12.35
CA ARG A 132 -5.32 -1.27 12.55
C ARG A 132 -4.98 -0.20 11.50
N ASN A 133 -5.71 -0.12 10.40
CA ASN A 133 -5.41 0.76 9.26
C ASN A 133 -5.64 2.27 9.51
N SER A 134 -5.92 2.67 10.75
CA SER A 134 -6.00 4.07 11.21
C SER A 134 -4.88 4.35 12.22
N SER A 135 -3.70 4.73 11.73
CA SER A 135 -2.47 4.78 12.54
C SER A 135 -1.97 6.21 12.81
N GLU A 136 -1.07 6.33 13.78
CA GLU A 136 -0.29 7.55 14.08
C GLU A 136 0.54 8.04 12.88
N VAL A 137 0.78 7.18 11.89
CA VAL A 137 1.44 7.51 10.62
C VAL A 137 0.45 7.60 9.44
N GLY A 138 -0.84 7.75 9.74
CA GLY A 138 -1.94 7.76 8.76
C GLY A 138 -1.76 8.69 7.54
N PRO A 139 -1.24 9.93 7.68
CA PRO A 139 -1.00 10.81 6.54
C PRO A 139 0.03 10.22 5.56
N VAL A 140 1.14 9.70 6.09
CA VAL A 140 2.20 9.07 5.28
C VAL A 140 1.67 7.79 4.63
N ALA A 141 0.93 6.95 5.37
CA ALA A 141 0.31 5.74 4.81
C ALA A 141 -0.64 6.08 3.65
N ARG A 142 -1.50 7.10 3.80
CA ARG A 142 -2.41 7.56 2.75
C ARG A 142 -1.67 8.13 1.54
N SER A 143 -0.67 8.99 1.78
CA SER A 143 0.15 9.54 0.71
C SER A 143 0.86 8.42 -0.06
N GLY A 144 1.35 7.41 0.66
CA GLY A 144 1.93 6.20 0.11
C GLY A 144 0.99 5.44 -0.84
N LEU A 145 -0.28 5.24 -0.46
CA LEU A 145 -1.29 4.64 -1.34
C LEU A 145 -1.57 5.47 -2.60
N VAL A 146 -1.62 6.80 -2.46
CA VAL A 146 -1.83 7.71 -3.60
C VAL A 146 -0.70 7.57 -4.62
N HIS A 147 0.55 7.51 -4.15
CA HIS A 147 1.71 7.35 -5.02
C HIS A 147 1.79 5.96 -5.63
N GLN A 148 1.65 4.90 -4.83
CA GLN A 148 1.79 3.51 -5.27
C GLN A 148 0.76 3.16 -6.36
N PHE A 149 -0.51 3.52 -6.14
CA PHE A 149 -1.60 3.17 -7.04
C PHE A 149 -1.95 4.28 -8.04
N GLY A 150 -1.24 5.40 -8.02
CA GLY A 150 -1.48 6.52 -8.95
C GLY A 150 -2.89 7.09 -8.86
N ILE A 151 -3.48 7.15 -7.65
CA ILE A 151 -4.91 7.48 -7.42
C ILE A 151 -5.29 8.86 -8.01
N THR A 152 -4.33 9.77 -8.09
CA THR A 152 -4.53 11.14 -8.62
C THR A 152 -4.02 11.33 -10.05
N LEU A 153 -3.54 10.27 -10.70
CA LEU A 153 -3.14 10.36 -12.10
C LEU A 153 -4.36 10.57 -13.00
N PRO A 154 -4.22 11.31 -14.11
CA PRO A 154 -5.31 11.52 -15.05
C PRO A 154 -5.71 10.20 -15.73
N ALA A 155 -6.93 10.16 -16.27
CA ALA A 155 -7.41 9.02 -17.04
C ALA A 155 -6.78 8.95 -18.45
N GLU A 156 -6.34 10.09 -18.99
CA GLU A 156 -5.78 10.23 -20.35
C GLU A 156 -4.53 11.12 -20.38
N GLY A 157 -3.74 10.98 -21.44
CA GLY A 157 -2.51 11.73 -21.69
C GLY A 157 -1.23 11.04 -21.21
N PRO A 158 -0.05 11.65 -21.40
CA PRO A 158 1.24 11.01 -21.17
C PRO A 158 1.45 10.53 -19.72
N ASP A 159 0.86 11.23 -18.75
CA ASP A 159 0.93 10.91 -17.31
C ASP A 159 -0.20 9.96 -16.85
N ALA A 160 -1.02 9.41 -17.77
CA ALA A 160 -2.19 8.63 -17.39
C ALA A 160 -1.83 7.38 -16.58
N LEU A 161 -2.76 6.95 -15.72
CA LEU A 161 -2.68 5.62 -15.10
C LEU A 161 -2.88 4.56 -16.20
N VAL A 162 -1.93 3.62 -16.32
CA VAL A 162 -1.99 2.53 -17.30
C VAL A 162 -2.30 1.21 -16.62
N ASN A 163 -1.53 0.88 -15.58
CA ASN A 163 -1.76 -0.26 -14.71
C ASN A 163 -1.13 -0.03 -13.32
N VAL A 164 -1.37 -0.95 -12.39
CA VAL A 164 -0.79 -0.97 -11.05
C VAL A 164 -0.03 -2.28 -10.78
N GLY A 165 0.48 -2.94 -11.83
CA GLY A 165 1.30 -4.17 -11.77
C GLY A 165 0.55 -5.45 -11.40
N LEU A 166 -0.36 -5.42 -10.42
CA LEU A 166 -1.22 -6.55 -10.04
C LEU A 166 -2.62 -6.51 -10.69
N GLY A 167 -2.94 -5.40 -11.36
CA GLY A 167 -4.20 -5.13 -12.02
C GLY A 167 -4.14 -3.82 -12.79
N LEU A 168 -5.24 -3.40 -13.41
CA LEU A 168 -5.30 -2.15 -14.18
C LEU A 168 -5.47 -0.90 -13.29
N SER A 169 -6.09 -1.04 -12.12
CA SER A 169 -6.34 0.07 -11.21
C SER A 169 -6.68 -0.42 -9.80
N PHE A 170 -6.27 0.34 -8.78
CA PHE A 170 -6.90 0.25 -7.46
C PHE A 170 -8.23 1.00 -7.51
N ARG A 171 -9.34 0.29 -7.26
CA ARG A 171 -10.73 0.79 -7.40
C ARG A 171 -11.09 1.19 -8.84
N ASN A 172 -11.46 0.19 -9.63
CA ASN A 172 -11.91 0.36 -11.02
C ASN A 172 -13.10 1.35 -11.10
N ALA A 173 -12.95 2.46 -11.83
CA ALA A 173 -13.97 3.51 -11.94
C ALA A 173 -15.35 3.01 -12.38
N ALA A 174 -15.44 1.87 -13.08
CA ALA A 174 -16.70 1.24 -13.46
C ALA A 174 -17.54 0.74 -12.25
N HIS A 175 -16.92 0.59 -11.07
CA HIS A 175 -17.54 0.11 -9.83
C HIS A 175 -17.83 1.23 -8.83
N ALA A 176 -17.78 2.50 -9.26
CA ALA A 176 -18.24 3.61 -8.43
C ALA A 176 -19.71 3.40 -8.00
N PRO A 177 -20.09 3.70 -6.74
CA PRO A 177 -19.37 4.55 -5.78
C PRO A 177 -18.42 3.81 -4.83
N PHE A 178 -18.10 2.53 -5.07
CA PHE A 178 -17.26 1.70 -4.19
C PHE A 178 -17.87 1.49 -2.82
N THR A 179 -19.11 0.99 -2.78
CA THR A 179 -19.82 0.76 -1.52
C THR A 179 -19.12 -0.33 -0.72
N GLU A 180 -18.56 0.05 0.43
CA GLU A 180 -17.95 -0.86 1.40
C GLU A 180 -18.99 -1.89 1.89
N GLY A 181 -18.61 -3.16 1.88
CA GLY A 181 -19.47 -4.30 2.15
C GLY A 181 -18.78 -5.42 2.90
N PHE A 182 -17.72 -5.13 3.66
CA PHE A 182 -17.11 -6.09 4.55
C PHE A 182 -18.11 -6.64 5.58
N LEU A 183 -18.11 -7.96 5.74
CA LEU A 183 -18.82 -8.67 6.80
C LEU A 183 -17.82 -9.46 7.64
N TYR A 184 -18.05 -9.45 8.96
CA TYR A 184 -17.21 -10.18 9.91
C TYR A 184 -17.25 -11.69 9.63
N PRO A 185 -16.09 -12.37 9.64
CA PRO A 185 -16.03 -13.81 9.54
C PRO A 185 -16.82 -14.50 10.67
N THR A 186 -17.59 -15.54 10.32
CA THR A 186 -18.34 -16.36 11.29
C THR A 186 -17.50 -17.53 11.81
N ASP A 187 -16.57 -18.00 10.99
CA ASP A 187 -15.73 -19.17 11.25
C ASP A 187 -14.27 -18.75 11.09
N THR A 188 -13.55 -18.68 12.20
CA THR A 188 -12.16 -18.20 12.23
C THR A 188 -11.19 -19.25 12.73
N PHE A 189 -9.96 -19.19 12.25
CA PHE A 189 -8.87 -20.09 12.63
C PHE A 189 -7.53 -19.35 12.57
N ASP A 190 -6.52 -19.89 13.25
CA ASP A 190 -5.13 -19.39 13.26
C ASP A 190 -4.10 -20.53 13.10
N THR A 191 -4.58 -21.74 12.82
CA THR A 191 -3.80 -22.95 12.61
C THR A 191 -4.37 -23.71 11.40
N PRO A 192 -3.59 -24.63 10.77
CA PRO A 192 -4.08 -25.42 9.66
C PRO A 192 -5.41 -26.11 9.99
N THR A 193 -6.42 -25.87 9.16
CA THR A 193 -7.81 -26.25 9.39
C THR A 193 -8.39 -26.93 8.17
N THR A 194 -9.10 -28.03 8.37
CA THR A 194 -9.82 -28.74 7.31
C THR A 194 -11.32 -28.67 7.59
N ALA A 195 -12.10 -28.30 6.58
CA ALA A 195 -13.56 -28.20 6.66
C ALA A 195 -14.24 -28.91 5.49
N SER A 196 -15.47 -29.37 5.70
CA SER A 196 -16.34 -29.80 4.60
C SER A 196 -17.24 -28.64 4.20
N ILE A 197 -16.99 -28.04 3.03
CA ILE A 197 -17.71 -26.85 2.53
C ILE A 197 -18.28 -27.21 1.16
N ALA A 198 -19.58 -26.96 0.96
CA ALA A 198 -20.31 -27.35 -0.26
C ALA A 198 -20.11 -28.84 -0.67
N GLY A 199 -19.82 -29.73 0.29
CA GLY A 199 -19.55 -31.15 0.03
C GLY A 199 -18.12 -31.47 -0.47
N LEU A 200 -17.23 -30.48 -0.54
CA LEU A 200 -15.80 -30.65 -0.81
C LEU A 200 -15.00 -30.66 0.48
N ILE A 201 -13.85 -31.33 0.49
CA ILE A 201 -12.85 -31.12 1.55
C ILE A 201 -12.04 -29.87 1.18
N VAL A 202 -11.97 -28.94 2.12
CA VAL A 202 -11.21 -27.69 1.96
C VAL A 202 -10.18 -27.60 3.05
N GLU A 203 -8.91 -27.57 2.66
CA GLU A 203 -7.78 -27.40 3.57
C GLU A 203 -7.32 -25.94 3.53
N MET A 204 -7.37 -25.26 4.67
CA MET A 204 -6.99 -23.86 4.83
C MET A 204 -5.80 -23.77 5.77
N THR A 205 -4.67 -23.29 5.25
CA THR A 205 -3.40 -23.22 5.99
C THR A 205 -2.93 -21.79 6.09
N PRO A 206 -2.66 -21.25 7.30
CA PRO A 206 -2.00 -19.96 7.46
C PRO A 206 -0.71 -19.90 6.63
N ALA A 207 -0.62 -18.87 5.80
CA ALA A 207 0.48 -18.65 4.87
C ALA A 207 0.71 -17.12 4.74
N PRO A 208 1.45 -16.52 5.70
CA PRO A 208 1.75 -15.10 5.69
C PRO A 208 2.35 -14.63 4.36
N SER A 209 1.86 -13.51 3.85
CA SER A 209 2.25 -12.94 2.56
C SER A 209 2.50 -11.43 2.67
N ASP A 210 1.74 -10.59 1.96
CA ASP A 210 1.67 -9.15 2.17
C ASP A 210 0.77 -8.79 3.38
N ALA A 211 0.31 -9.80 4.11
CA ALA A 211 -0.38 -9.71 5.38
C ALA A 211 -0.08 -10.95 6.25
N ASP A 212 -0.11 -10.81 7.57
CA ASP A 212 0.14 -11.91 8.52
C ASP A 212 -1.05 -12.87 8.67
N ASP A 213 -2.22 -12.50 8.15
CA ASP A 213 -3.47 -13.25 8.17
C ASP A 213 -3.81 -13.95 6.84
N SER A 214 -2.85 -13.98 5.93
CA SER A 214 -3.00 -14.65 4.63
C SER A 214 -3.05 -16.17 4.78
N ILE A 215 -3.84 -16.83 3.92
CA ILE A 215 -4.00 -18.29 3.90
C ILE A 215 -3.82 -18.88 2.49
N THR A 216 -3.36 -20.13 2.44
CA THR A 216 -3.46 -21.01 1.28
C THR A 216 -4.72 -21.87 1.41
N ILE A 217 -5.50 -21.98 0.33
CA ILE A 217 -6.74 -22.77 0.28
C ILE A 217 -6.55 -23.90 -0.74
N TRP A 218 -6.65 -25.15 -0.29
CA TRP A 218 -6.42 -26.33 -1.10
C TRP A 218 -7.66 -27.21 -1.21
N PHE A 219 -8.00 -27.57 -2.44
CA PHE A 219 -9.09 -28.49 -2.79
C PHE A 219 -8.49 -29.79 -3.36
N PRO A 220 -8.21 -30.81 -2.52
CA PRO A 220 -7.52 -32.02 -2.95
C PRO A 220 -8.27 -32.79 -4.04
N GLU A 221 -9.61 -32.89 -3.96
CA GLU A 221 -10.39 -33.60 -4.98
C GLU A 221 -10.38 -32.89 -6.34
N LEU A 222 -10.06 -31.59 -6.36
CA LEU A 222 -10.04 -30.78 -7.56
C LEU A 222 -8.63 -30.53 -8.10
N SER A 223 -7.59 -30.84 -7.31
CA SER A 223 -6.20 -30.48 -7.55
C SER A 223 -6.00 -28.97 -7.77
N VAL A 224 -6.76 -28.15 -7.03
CA VAL A 224 -6.79 -26.67 -7.14
C VAL A 224 -6.27 -26.03 -5.87
N CYS A 225 -5.25 -25.19 -6.01
CA CYS A 225 -4.67 -24.38 -4.95
C CYS A 225 -4.96 -22.89 -5.19
N ILE A 226 -5.57 -22.22 -4.22
CA ILE A 226 -5.80 -20.78 -4.23
C ILE A 226 -4.89 -20.12 -3.21
N ASN A 227 -4.24 -19.01 -3.58
CA ASN A 227 -3.18 -18.40 -2.77
C ASN A 227 -3.00 -16.89 -3.04
N ASN A 228 -2.28 -16.22 -2.14
CA ASN A 228 -1.85 -14.82 -2.31
C ASN A 228 -0.30 -14.66 -2.26
N ILE A 229 0.46 -15.73 -2.54
CA ILE A 229 1.93 -15.72 -2.38
C ILE A 229 2.65 -15.80 -3.74
N VAL A 230 2.07 -16.47 -4.72
CA VAL A 230 2.58 -16.56 -6.09
C VAL A 230 1.90 -15.47 -6.92
N TRP A 231 2.50 -14.29 -6.93
CA TRP A 231 1.98 -13.13 -7.65
C TRP A 231 2.34 -13.16 -9.14
N PRO A 232 1.55 -12.52 -10.02
CA PRO A 232 1.84 -12.40 -11.46
C PRO A 232 2.98 -11.41 -11.75
N VAL A 233 3.88 -11.18 -10.80
CA VAL A 233 5.00 -10.22 -10.78
C VAL A 233 6.00 -10.70 -9.73
N LEU A 234 7.25 -10.21 -9.78
CA LEU A 234 8.18 -10.41 -8.66
C LEU A 234 7.50 -9.96 -7.35
N PHE A 235 7.33 -10.92 -6.43
CA PHE A 235 6.62 -10.67 -5.19
C PHE A 235 7.25 -9.50 -4.43
N ASN A 236 6.40 -8.60 -3.97
CA ASN A 236 6.82 -7.39 -3.31
C ASN A 236 7.14 -7.68 -1.85
N VAL A 237 8.37 -8.11 -1.58
CA VAL A 237 8.83 -8.42 -0.21
C VAL A 237 8.57 -7.24 0.73
N PHE A 238 8.74 -6.02 0.22
CA PHE A 238 8.41 -4.79 0.93
C PHE A 238 7.94 -3.67 -0.02
N PRO A 239 6.83 -2.97 0.29
CA PRO A 239 6.37 -1.88 -0.55
C PRO A 239 7.12 -0.57 -0.28
N ILE A 240 7.39 0.19 -1.34
CA ILE A 240 8.09 1.48 -1.26
C ILE A 240 7.29 2.56 -0.50
N ARG A 241 5.99 2.36 -0.31
CA ARG A 241 5.14 3.26 0.48
C ARG A 241 5.48 3.25 1.98
N GLY A 242 6.26 2.27 2.43
CA GLY A 242 6.63 2.08 3.82
C GLY A 242 5.56 1.29 4.59
N GLU A 243 5.99 0.20 5.21
CA GLU A 243 5.21 -0.64 6.13
C GLU A 243 6.15 -1.14 7.23
N GLU A 244 5.58 -1.76 8.27
CA GLU A 244 6.39 -2.49 9.25
C GLU A 244 7.20 -3.61 8.57
N TYR A 245 8.39 -3.85 9.10
CA TYR A 245 9.26 -4.88 8.56
C TYR A 245 8.70 -6.28 8.85
N ARG A 246 8.68 -7.15 7.82
CA ARG A 246 8.20 -8.53 7.82
C ARG A 246 9.25 -9.47 7.25
N ASP A 247 9.75 -10.38 8.08
CA ASP A 247 10.73 -11.37 7.63
C ASP A 247 10.16 -12.22 6.46
N PRO A 248 10.84 -12.28 5.30
CA PRO A 248 10.39 -13.11 4.17
C PRO A 248 10.41 -14.62 4.47
N GLY A 249 10.97 -15.08 5.59
CA GLY A 249 10.97 -16.48 5.99
C GLY A 249 9.57 -17.12 5.99
N GLY A 250 8.55 -16.42 6.51
CA GLY A 250 7.17 -16.93 6.48
C GLY A 250 6.60 -17.08 5.07
N LEU A 251 7.03 -16.22 4.14
CA LEU A 251 6.67 -16.30 2.72
C LEU A 251 7.29 -17.54 2.06
N LEU A 252 8.54 -17.87 2.43
CA LEU A 252 9.23 -19.06 1.94
C LEU A 252 8.55 -20.35 2.44
N ASP A 253 8.16 -20.40 3.71
CA ASP A 253 7.43 -21.55 4.28
C ASP A 253 6.10 -21.79 3.54
N GLY A 254 5.38 -20.72 3.20
CA GLY A 254 4.14 -20.79 2.42
C GLY A 254 4.34 -21.31 0.99
N LEU A 255 5.43 -20.90 0.32
CA LEU A 255 5.79 -21.40 -1.02
C LEU A 255 6.22 -22.86 -0.99
N ASP A 256 7.04 -23.24 -0.01
CA ASP A 256 7.47 -24.61 0.20
C ASP A 256 6.25 -25.51 0.46
N HIS A 257 5.28 -25.05 1.25
CA HIS A 257 4.00 -25.75 1.45
C HIS A 257 3.23 -25.95 0.13
N ILE A 258 3.01 -24.90 -0.67
CA ILE A 258 2.31 -25.00 -1.96
C ILE A 258 3.01 -26.03 -2.88
N ALA A 259 4.35 -26.05 -2.91
CA ALA A 259 5.12 -26.98 -3.72
C ALA A 259 4.87 -28.46 -3.34
N THR A 260 4.44 -28.74 -2.11
CA THR A 260 4.13 -30.11 -1.66
C THR A 260 2.72 -30.60 -2.04
N LEU A 261 1.81 -29.70 -2.42
CA LEU A 261 0.40 -30.03 -2.66
C LEU A 261 0.17 -30.82 -3.96
N GLY A 262 1.11 -30.75 -4.91
CA GLY A 262 0.93 -31.37 -6.23
C GLY A 262 -0.21 -30.77 -7.05
N ALA A 263 -0.48 -29.47 -6.88
CA ALA A 263 -1.56 -28.75 -7.56
C ALA A 263 -1.45 -28.85 -9.09
N GLU A 264 -2.56 -29.19 -9.75
CA GLU A 264 -2.68 -29.10 -11.22
C GLU A 264 -3.06 -27.66 -11.62
N HIS A 265 -3.82 -26.97 -10.78
CA HIS A 265 -4.26 -25.60 -11.02
C HIS A 265 -3.87 -24.70 -9.84
N LEU A 266 -3.17 -23.62 -10.14
CA LEU A 266 -2.82 -22.57 -9.19
C LEU A 266 -3.59 -21.29 -9.55
N VAL A 267 -4.40 -20.81 -8.63
CA VAL A 267 -5.21 -19.59 -8.79
C VAL A 267 -4.71 -18.56 -7.78
N GLY A 268 -4.21 -17.44 -8.27
CA GLY A 268 -3.78 -16.33 -7.43
C GLY A 268 -4.95 -15.43 -7.02
N ALA A 269 -4.80 -14.71 -5.91
CA ALA A 269 -5.59 -13.52 -5.60
C ALA A 269 -5.40 -12.40 -6.65
N HIS A 270 -4.37 -12.50 -7.50
CA HIS A 270 -4.10 -11.60 -8.61
C HIS A 270 -3.73 -12.35 -9.88
N GLY A 271 -4.16 -11.79 -11.02
CA GLY A 271 -3.72 -12.23 -12.34
C GLY A 271 -4.30 -13.57 -12.83
N PRO A 272 -3.93 -14.01 -14.03
CA PRO A 272 -4.46 -15.24 -14.62
C PRO A 272 -4.08 -16.51 -13.84
N PRO A 273 -4.94 -17.55 -13.84
CA PRO A 273 -4.63 -18.85 -13.27
C PRO A 273 -3.57 -19.60 -14.09
N ILE A 274 -2.81 -20.48 -13.43
CA ILE A 274 -1.76 -21.33 -14.03
C ILE A 274 -2.20 -22.79 -13.94
N SER A 275 -2.03 -23.55 -15.02
CA SER A 275 -2.44 -24.96 -15.09
C SER A 275 -1.31 -25.88 -15.59
N GLY A 276 -1.36 -27.13 -15.14
CA GLY A 276 -0.38 -28.18 -15.39
C GLY A 276 0.58 -28.33 -14.20
N THR A 277 0.61 -29.52 -13.61
CA THR A 277 1.36 -29.79 -12.35
C THR A 277 2.83 -29.40 -12.43
N ASP A 278 3.53 -29.76 -13.52
CA ASP A 278 4.95 -29.41 -13.69
C ASP A 278 5.16 -27.90 -13.86
N THR A 279 4.27 -27.23 -14.61
CA THR A 279 4.30 -25.78 -14.79
C THR A 279 4.08 -25.06 -13.46
N VAL A 280 3.05 -25.46 -12.71
CA VAL A 280 2.72 -24.90 -11.40
C VAL A 280 3.91 -25.08 -10.44
N LEU A 281 4.45 -26.28 -10.33
CA LEU A 281 5.60 -26.55 -9.46
C LEU A 281 6.81 -25.69 -9.85
N ASN A 282 7.13 -25.60 -11.14
CA ASN A 282 8.25 -24.80 -11.62
C ASN A 282 8.07 -23.31 -11.30
N GLU A 283 6.88 -22.74 -11.48
CA GLU A 283 6.61 -21.32 -11.18
C GLU A 283 6.62 -21.01 -9.68
N VAL A 284 6.13 -21.93 -8.84
CA VAL A 284 6.22 -21.84 -7.37
C VAL A 284 7.68 -21.83 -6.93
N LEU A 285 8.48 -22.79 -7.40
CA LEU A 285 9.90 -22.90 -7.06
C LEU A 285 10.70 -21.68 -7.54
N ARG A 286 10.43 -21.19 -8.76
CA ARG A 286 11.07 -19.96 -9.28
C ARG A 286 10.75 -18.74 -8.43
N SER A 287 9.49 -18.57 -8.01
CA SER A 287 9.09 -17.47 -7.12
C SER A 287 9.81 -17.55 -5.78
N ARG A 288 9.85 -18.76 -5.20
CA ARG A 288 10.51 -19.09 -3.93
C ARG A 288 12.01 -18.80 -3.98
N ASP A 289 12.68 -19.23 -5.03
CA ASP A 289 14.12 -19.03 -5.19
C ASP A 289 14.47 -17.57 -5.48
N ALA A 290 13.62 -16.82 -6.19
CA ALA A 290 13.82 -15.38 -6.41
C ALA A 290 13.81 -14.59 -5.09
N ILE A 291 12.86 -14.89 -4.20
CA ILE A 291 12.77 -14.26 -2.87
C ILE A 291 13.98 -14.63 -2.01
N GLN A 292 14.31 -15.93 -1.92
CA GLN A 292 15.46 -16.37 -1.12
C GLN A 292 16.77 -15.79 -1.69
N PHE A 293 16.91 -15.69 -3.01
CA PHE A 293 18.08 -15.07 -3.64
C PHE A 293 18.26 -13.62 -3.19
N MET A 294 17.20 -12.79 -3.26
CA MET A 294 17.27 -11.40 -2.82
C MET A 294 17.66 -11.30 -1.35
N TRP A 295 17.08 -12.14 -0.50
CA TRP A 295 17.39 -12.21 0.93
C TRP A 295 18.85 -12.59 1.18
N ASP A 296 19.27 -13.77 0.71
CA ASP A 296 20.58 -14.34 0.98
C ASP A 296 21.71 -13.48 0.42
N GLN A 297 21.55 -12.93 -0.78
CA GLN A 297 22.57 -12.07 -1.37
C GLN A 297 22.67 -10.71 -0.67
N THR A 298 21.56 -10.17 -0.18
CA THR A 298 21.57 -8.97 0.68
C THR A 298 22.28 -9.26 2.00
N VAL A 299 21.91 -10.32 2.71
CA VAL A 299 22.55 -10.75 3.97
C VAL A 299 24.05 -11.00 3.77
N ARG A 300 24.43 -11.68 2.67
CA ARG A 300 25.83 -11.92 2.33
C ARG A 300 26.59 -10.61 2.09
N GLY A 301 25.99 -9.63 1.42
CA GLY A 301 26.60 -8.32 1.20
C GLY A 301 26.77 -7.52 2.50
N ILE A 302 25.75 -7.54 3.37
CA ILE A 302 25.81 -6.93 4.71
C ILE A 302 26.97 -7.52 5.51
N ASN A 303 27.09 -8.85 5.54
CA ASN A 303 28.17 -9.54 6.26
C ASN A 303 29.57 -9.27 5.68
N LYS A 304 29.64 -8.80 4.43
CA LYS A 304 30.89 -8.34 3.80
C LYS A 304 31.20 -6.87 4.04
N GLY A 305 30.32 -6.14 4.74
CA GLY A 305 30.49 -4.72 5.04
C GLY A 305 30.19 -3.81 3.84
N LEU A 306 29.39 -4.27 2.88
CA LEU A 306 28.94 -3.41 1.78
C LEU A 306 27.95 -2.35 2.30
N THR A 307 28.13 -1.12 1.86
CA THR A 307 27.16 -0.01 2.03
C THR A 307 25.89 -0.28 1.22
N LEU A 308 24.81 0.46 1.47
CA LEU A 308 23.55 0.33 0.72
C LEU A 308 23.73 0.58 -0.77
N GLY A 309 24.57 1.55 -1.15
CA GLY A 309 24.89 1.83 -2.55
C GLY A 309 25.51 0.59 -3.23
N GLU A 310 26.57 0.05 -2.62
CA GLU A 310 27.27 -1.14 -3.11
C GLU A 310 26.38 -2.39 -3.11
N LEU A 311 25.53 -2.55 -2.09
CA LEU A 311 24.55 -3.63 -2.00
C LEU A 311 23.58 -3.61 -3.19
N THR A 312 23.01 -2.44 -3.49
CA THR A 312 22.05 -2.33 -4.59
C THR A 312 22.68 -2.55 -5.96
N GLU A 313 23.97 -2.24 -6.12
CA GLU A 313 24.71 -2.59 -7.34
C GLU A 313 25.02 -4.10 -7.41
N ALA A 314 25.43 -4.70 -6.30
CA ALA A 314 25.88 -6.09 -6.25
C ALA A 314 24.74 -7.13 -6.31
N VAL A 315 23.55 -6.79 -5.80
CA VAL A 315 22.41 -7.71 -5.72
C VAL A 315 21.41 -7.39 -6.83
N GLN A 316 21.46 -8.19 -7.90
CA GLN A 316 20.53 -8.13 -9.04
C GLN A 316 20.01 -9.55 -9.32
N LEU A 317 18.74 -9.68 -9.71
CA LEU A 317 18.21 -10.97 -10.13
C LEU A 317 18.93 -11.46 -11.40
N PRO A 318 19.44 -12.71 -11.42
CA PRO A 318 20.00 -13.32 -12.60
C PRO A 318 19.00 -13.40 -13.78
N ASP A 319 19.53 -13.37 -15.01
CA ASP A 319 18.73 -13.42 -16.25
C ASP A 319 17.73 -14.59 -16.32
N LEU A 320 18.03 -15.72 -15.63
CA LEU A 320 17.13 -16.88 -15.58
C LEU A 320 15.74 -16.56 -15.01
N TYR A 321 15.62 -15.52 -14.17
CA TYR A 321 14.35 -15.10 -13.61
C TYR A 321 13.49 -14.29 -14.60
N ALA A 322 14.04 -13.88 -15.74
CA ALA A 322 13.28 -13.24 -16.81
C ALA A 322 12.49 -14.24 -17.67
N ASP A 323 12.68 -15.55 -17.49
CA ASP A 323 11.96 -16.60 -18.24
C ASP A 323 10.45 -16.63 -17.95
N SER A 324 10.01 -16.01 -16.85
CA SER A 324 8.60 -15.92 -16.47
C SER A 324 8.25 -14.52 -15.98
N TYR A 325 7.04 -14.08 -16.31
CA TYR A 325 6.54 -12.77 -15.90
C TYR A 325 6.33 -12.69 -14.37
N LEU A 326 6.20 -13.83 -13.68
CA LEU A 326 6.03 -13.93 -12.22
C LEU A 326 7.28 -13.53 -11.44
N GLN A 327 8.46 -13.46 -12.06
CA GLN A 327 9.67 -12.96 -11.41
C GLN A 327 10.20 -11.68 -12.05
N THR A 328 9.39 -11.08 -12.94
CA THR A 328 9.70 -9.80 -13.56
C THR A 328 9.28 -8.64 -12.64
N GLN A 329 10.09 -7.59 -12.60
CA GLN A 329 9.92 -6.40 -11.76
C GLN A 329 8.81 -5.47 -12.25
N PHE A 330 7.57 -5.96 -12.32
CA PHE A 330 6.39 -5.21 -12.76
C PHE A 330 5.66 -4.46 -11.65
N TYR A 331 6.01 -4.71 -10.38
CA TYR A 331 5.41 -4.05 -9.23
C TYR A 331 6.44 -3.27 -8.42
N GLY A 332 7.37 -3.98 -7.79
CA GLY A 332 8.59 -3.43 -7.16
C GLY A 332 9.85 -3.73 -7.97
N VAL A 333 11.00 -3.27 -7.47
CA VAL A 333 12.33 -3.56 -8.03
C VAL A 333 13.27 -4.08 -6.95
N VAL A 334 14.18 -4.95 -7.34
CA VAL A 334 15.21 -5.58 -6.50
C VAL A 334 16.02 -4.51 -5.77
N GLU A 335 16.39 -3.42 -6.43
CA GLU A 335 17.12 -2.29 -5.82
C GLU A 335 16.42 -1.80 -4.54
N HIS A 336 15.08 -1.74 -4.53
CA HIS A 336 14.32 -1.27 -3.37
C HIS A 336 14.15 -2.37 -2.32
N HIS A 337 13.92 -3.61 -2.73
CA HIS A 337 13.82 -4.76 -1.82
C HIS A 337 15.12 -4.99 -1.04
N VAL A 338 16.28 -4.84 -1.69
CA VAL A 338 17.59 -4.93 -1.03
C VAL A 338 17.73 -3.87 0.08
N ARG A 339 17.33 -2.62 -0.19
CA ARG A 339 17.34 -1.53 0.82
C ARG A 339 16.41 -1.84 1.99
N GLN A 340 15.23 -2.39 1.70
CA GLN A 340 14.24 -2.71 2.73
C GLN A 340 14.66 -3.90 3.60
N ILE A 341 15.24 -4.95 2.98
CA ILE A 341 15.84 -6.08 3.69
C ILE A 341 16.96 -5.60 4.61
N HIS A 342 17.85 -4.74 4.11
CA HIS A 342 18.89 -4.13 4.94
C HIS A 342 18.28 -3.34 6.11
N ALA A 343 17.34 -2.44 5.83
CA ALA A 343 16.70 -1.61 6.85
C ALA A 343 16.02 -2.44 7.94
N GLY A 344 15.38 -3.55 7.56
CA GLY A 344 14.78 -4.49 8.50
C GLY A 344 15.77 -5.21 9.40
N LEU A 345 16.88 -5.66 8.82
CA LEU A 345 17.91 -6.42 9.55
C LEU A 345 18.84 -5.55 10.40
N ARG A 346 19.13 -4.33 9.94
CA ARG A 346 20.22 -3.49 10.47
C ARG A 346 19.82 -2.06 10.79
N GLY A 347 18.59 -1.66 10.48
CA GLY A 347 18.17 -0.27 10.57
C GLY A 347 18.74 0.59 9.44
N TRP A 348 18.72 1.91 9.65
CA TRP A 348 19.07 2.89 8.62
C TRP A 348 20.57 2.99 8.33
N PHE A 349 21.44 2.65 9.30
CA PHE A 349 22.88 2.88 9.19
C PHE A 349 23.59 1.66 8.60
N ASP A 350 24.30 1.87 7.48
CA ASP A 350 24.98 0.84 6.70
C ASP A 350 26.50 0.87 6.85
N GLY A 351 27.05 1.84 7.60
CA GLY A 351 28.48 2.01 7.82
C GLY A 351 29.07 3.27 7.19
N ASP A 352 28.36 3.97 6.30
CA ASP A 352 28.85 5.21 5.67
C ASP A 352 28.99 6.36 6.70
N GLU A 353 30.22 6.84 6.91
CA GLU A 353 30.50 7.89 7.89
C GLU A 353 29.76 9.19 7.60
N ALA A 354 29.52 9.52 6.32
CA ALA A 354 28.79 10.73 5.92
C ALA A 354 27.29 10.62 6.23
N ALA A 355 26.74 9.40 6.23
CA ALA A 355 25.37 9.14 6.66
C ALA A 355 25.22 9.20 8.19
N LEU A 356 26.28 8.93 8.96
CA LEU A 356 26.26 8.99 10.42
C LEU A 356 26.15 10.41 10.98
N PHE A 357 26.80 11.38 10.31
CA PHE A 357 26.82 12.79 10.72
C PHE A 357 26.37 13.70 9.57
N PRO A 358 25.09 13.65 9.16
CA PRO A 358 24.63 14.35 7.98
C PRO A 358 24.63 15.87 8.23
N VAL A 359 25.11 16.61 7.24
CA VAL A 359 24.85 18.07 7.14
C VAL A 359 23.36 18.27 6.87
N PRO A 360 22.69 19.26 7.51
CA PRO A 360 21.28 19.56 7.25
C PRO A 360 20.96 19.64 5.74
N PRO A 361 19.81 19.13 5.27
CA PRO A 361 19.57 18.94 3.83
C PRO A 361 19.73 20.18 2.95
N VAL A 362 19.25 21.34 3.42
CA VAL A 362 19.38 22.62 2.70
C VAL A 362 20.83 23.08 2.66
N GLU A 363 21.53 23.04 3.81
CA GLU A 363 22.95 23.41 3.90
C GLU A 363 23.84 22.51 3.01
N ARG A 364 23.56 21.20 3.00
CA ARG A 364 24.28 20.25 2.13
C ARG A 364 24.07 20.60 0.65
N ALA A 365 22.84 20.89 0.25
CA ALA A 365 22.52 21.25 -1.13
C ALA A 365 23.25 22.54 -1.54
N THR A 366 23.24 23.57 -0.70
CA THR A 366 23.98 24.82 -0.94
C THR A 366 25.46 24.56 -1.16
N LYS A 367 26.10 23.79 -0.27
CA LYS A 367 27.54 23.45 -0.38
C LYS A 367 27.88 22.70 -1.67
N LEU A 368 27.03 21.76 -2.10
CA LEU A 368 27.23 21.02 -3.33
C LEU A 368 27.09 21.91 -4.56
N VAL A 369 26.05 22.75 -4.59
CA VAL A 369 25.82 23.68 -5.70
C VAL A 369 26.96 24.69 -5.82
N ASP A 370 27.42 25.26 -4.71
CA ASP A 370 28.57 26.18 -4.69
C ASP A 370 29.86 25.49 -5.16
N GLY A 371 30.10 24.25 -4.71
CA GLY A 371 31.24 23.45 -5.13
C GLY A 371 31.26 23.12 -6.62
N PHE A 372 30.09 23.07 -7.27
CA PHE A 372 29.93 22.88 -8.71
C PHE A 372 29.94 24.18 -9.53
N GLY A 373 30.16 25.33 -8.89
CA GLY A 373 30.24 26.64 -9.57
C GLY A 373 28.93 27.42 -9.57
N GLY A 374 27.99 27.09 -8.66
CA GLY A 374 26.71 27.78 -8.48
C GLY A 374 25.56 27.18 -9.30
N ALA A 375 24.35 27.67 -9.05
CA ALA A 375 23.11 27.09 -9.57
C ALA A 375 23.09 26.97 -11.10
N GLN A 376 23.55 27.99 -11.83
CA GLN A 376 23.57 27.95 -13.30
C GLN A 376 24.52 26.89 -13.85
N ALA A 377 25.67 26.68 -13.18
CA ALA A 377 26.61 25.64 -13.59
C ALA A 377 26.01 24.24 -13.38
N VAL A 378 25.30 24.04 -12.26
CA VAL A 378 24.57 22.79 -11.98
C VAL A 378 23.45 22.56 -13.00
N ARG A 379 22.66 23.57 -13.36
CA ARG A 379 21.63 23.47 -14.41
C ARG A 379 22.22 23.02 -15.75
N ASN A 380 23.35 23.59 -16.15
CA ASN A 380 24.06 23.16 -17.37
C ASN A 380 24.53 21.71 -17.25
N LYS A 381 25.02 21.28 -16.09
CA LYS A 381 25.42 19.88 -15.84
C LYS A 381 24.24 18.92 -15.85
N ILE A 382 23.07 19.32 -15.40
CA ILE A 382 21.84 18.54 -15.52
C ILE A 382 21.46 18.35 -16.99
N ALA A 383 21.55 19.41 -17.80
CA ALA A 383 21.30 19.31 -19.24
C ALA A 383 22.29 18.34 -19.92
N GLU A 384 23.60 18.48 -19.65
CA GLU A 384 24.63 17.57 -20.16
C GLU A 384 24.37 16.11 -19.75
N ALA A 385 24.06 15.87 -18.47
CA ALA A 385 23.77 14.53 -17.96
C ALA A 385 22.49 13.95 -18.60
N THR A 386 21.48 14.78 -18.84
CA THR A 386 20.25 14.36 -19.52
C THR A 386 20.52 13.97 -20.97
N GLU A 387 21.29 14.78 -21.71
CA GLU A 387 21.70 14.51 -23.09
C GLU A 387 22.56 13.25 -23.19
N SER A 388 23.45 13.01 -22.23
CA SER A 388 24.27 11.80 -22.17
C SER A 388 23.56 10.60 -21.54
N ASN A 389 22.25 10.72 -21.26
CA ASN A 389 21.43 9.66 -20.66
C ASN A 389 21.86 9.19 -19.26
N ASP A 390 22.58 10.03 -18.52
CA ASP A 390 22.94 9.85 -17.11
C ASP A 390 21.83 10.38 -16.18
N ILE A 391 20.66 9.74 -16.30
CA ILE A 391 19.42 10.22 -15.67
C ILE A 391 19.49 10.17 -14.14
N ARG A 392 20.18 9.18 -13.55
CA ARG A 392 20.32 9.09 -12.09
C ARG A 392 21.10 10.29 -11.54
N TRP A 393 22.19 10.66 -12.22
CA TRP A 393 22.99 11.81 -11.82
C TRP A 393 22.26 13.14 -12.05
N ALA A 394 21.53 13.26 -13.17
CA ALA A 394 20.68 14.41 -13.43
C ALA A 394 19.63 14.62 -12.32
N ILE A 395 18.97 13.55 -11.86
CA ILE A 395 18.00 13.59 -10.75
C ILE A 395 18.66 14.02 -9.45
N GLU A 396 19.85 13.52 -9.14
CA GLU A 396 20.58 13.90 -7.93
C GLU A 396 20.89 15.40 -7.92
N MET A 397 21.47 15.92 -9.01
CA MET A 397 21.78 17.34 -9.15
C MET A 397 20.53 18.22 -9.12
N ALA A 398 19.46 17.84 -9.83
CA ALA A 398 18.19 18.57 -9.81
C ALA A 398 17.57 18.59 -8.41
N THR A 399 17.74 17.51 -7.64
CA THR A 399 17.31 17.45 -6.24
C THR A 399 18.07 18.44 -5.35
N TRP A 400 19.34 18.73 -5.63
CA TRP A 400 20.08 19.76 -4.90
C TRP A 400 19.50 21.14 -5.18
N LEU A 401 19.19 21.46 -6.44
CA LEU A 401 18.63 22.76 -6.83
C LEU A 401 17.30 23.04 -6.14
N ILE A 402 16.34 22.10 -6.19
CA ILE A 402 15.00 22.33 -5.60
C ILE A 402 14.99 22.45 -4.07
N ARG A 403 16.10 22.12 -3.40
CA ARG A 403 16.27 22.27 -1.94
C ARG A 403 16.80 23.64 -1.55
N LEU A 404 17.29 24.43 -2.50
CA LEU A 404 17.71 25.80 -2.23
C LEU A 404 16.49 26.69 -1.98
N GLU A 405 16.65 27.69 -1.10
CA GLU A 405 15.63 28.73 -0.93
C GLU A 405 15.39 29.55 -2.21
N SER A 406 16.40 29.61 -3.08
CA SER A 406 16.34 30.32 -4.37
C SER A 406 15.77 29.48 -5.51
N ALA A 407 15.29 28.26 -5.26
CA ALA A 407 14.74 27.38 -6.28
C ALA A 407 13.50 28.02 -6.93
N ASP A 408 13.44 28.00 -8.26
CA ASP A 408 12.34 28.51 -9.06
C ASP A 408 11.47 27.38 -9.62
N ASP A 409 10.41 27.73 -10.34
CA ASP A 409 9.49 26.76 -10.96
C ASP A 409 10.19 25.95 -12.07
N ASP A 410 11.20 26.52 -12.74
CA ASP A 410 11.96 25.84 -13.78
C ASP A 410 12.82 24.72 -13.19
N ASP A 411 13.45 24.92 -12.02
CA ASP A 411 14.18 23.88 -11.30
C ASP A 411 13.27 22.70 -10.91
N ARG A 412 12.03 23.01 -10.48
CA ARG A 412 11.04 21.99 -10.12
C ARG A 412 10.54 21.23 -11.34
N ALA A 413 10.26 21.94 -12.43
CA ALA A 413 9.86 21.35 -13.71
C ALA A 413 10.97 20.45 -14.27
N GLN A 414 12.23 20.85 -14.16
CA GLN A 414 13.36 20.03 -14.61
C GLN A 414 13.44 18.69 -13.86
N LEU A 415 13.25 18.68 -12.53
CA LEU A 415 13.17 17.43 -11.77
C LEU A 415 11.92 16.62 -12.15
N ALA A 416 10.78 17.28 -12.38
CA ALA A 416 9.56 16.61 -12.82
C ALA A 416 9.75 15.85 -14.14
N ASP A 417 10.41 16.47 -15.12
CA ASP A 417 10.69 15.86 -16.42
C ASP A 417 11.63 14.66 -16.31
N LEU A 418 12.66 14.74 -15.47
CA LEU A 418 13.56 13.61 -15.19
C LEU A 418 12.82 12.44 -14.54
N LEU A 419 11.88 12.71 -13.63
CA LEU A 419 11.02 11.67 -13.05
C LEU A 419 10.07 11.06 -14.09
N ARG A 420 9.56 11.84 -15.05
CA ARG A 420 8.78 11.30 -16.19
C ARG A 420 9.61 10.39 -17.08
N VAL A 421 10.90 10.68 -17.28
CA VAL A 421 11.82 9.79 -18.00
C VAL A 421 11.96 8.45 -17.27
N VAL A 422 12.14 8.45 -15.94
CA VAL A 422 12.14 7.21 -15.17
C VAL A 422 10.80 6.49 -15.29
N ALA A 423 9.69 7.21 -15.16
CA ALA A 423 8.35 6.64 -15.17
C ALA A 423 8.03 5.88 -16.46
N ARG A 424 8.43 6.40 -17.61
CA ARG A 424 8.16 5.75 -18.91
C ARG A 424 9.14 4.63 -19.25
N ARG A 425 10.25 4.51 -18.51
CA ARG A 425 11.32 3.51 -18.75
C ARG A 425 11.39 2.41 -17.70
N THR A 426 10.75 2.57 -16.55
CA THR A 426 10.63 1.50 -15.56
C THR A 426 9.54 0.50 -15.94
N THR A 427 9.78 -0.78 -15.69
CA THR A 427 8.75 -1.81 -15.77
C THR A 427 7.84 -1.81 -14.54
N ALA A 428 8.32 -1.30 -13.40
CA ALA A 428 7.68 -1.39 -12.11
C ALA A 428 6.58 -0.34 -11.95
N ALA A 429 5.33 -0.79 -11.84
CA ALA A 429 4.17 0.09 -11.73
C ALA A 429 4.24 1.02 -10.50
N ASN A 430 4.74 0.53 -9.36
CA ASN A 430 4.84 1.36 -8.15
C ASN A 430 5.81 2.53 -8.36
N ILE A 431 6.91 2.31 -9.08
CA ILE A 431 7.90 3.36 -9.38
C ILE A 431 7.32 4.33 -10.39
N ARG A 432 6.74 3.81 -11.48
CA ARG A 432 6.10 4.64 -12.50
C ARG A 432 5.09 5.59 -11.88
N ASN A 433 4.15 5.04 -11.09
CA ASN A 433 3.08 5.81 -10.50
C ASN A 433 3.61 6.81 -9.47
N TRP A 434 4.58 6.41 -8.64
CA TRP A 434 5.22 7.33 -7.69
C TRP A 434 5.91 8.50 -8.40
N CYS A 435 6.69 8.22 -9.46
CA CYS A 435 7.39 9.24 -10.24
C CYS A 435 6.42 10.24 -10.87
N LEU A 436 5.32 9.78 -11.46
CA LEU A 436 4.34 10.67 -12.10
C LEU A 436 3.56 11.50 -11.09
N VAL A 437 3.11 10.90 -9.98
CA VAL A 437 2.44 11.66 -8.92
C VAL A 437 3.38 12.75 -8.38
N ARG A 438 4.65 12.42 -8.15
CA ARG A 438 5.64 13.40 -7.69
C ARG A 438 5.95 14.47 -8.74
N ALA A 439 6.10 14.09 -10.02
CA ALA A 439 6.35 15.03 -11.11
C ALA A 439 5.24 16.07 -11.23
N ARG A 440 3.98 15.62 -11.17
CA ARG A 440 2.80 16.49 -11.23
C ARG A 440 2.66 17.44 -10.04
N HIS A 441 3.14 17.02 -8.87
CA HIS A 441 3.23 17.92 -7.73
C HIS A 441 4.34 18.96 -7.91
N LEU A 442 5.50 18.56 -8.42
CA LEU A 442 6.63 19.47 -8.64
C LEU A 442 6.32 20.56 -9.67
N ASP A 443 5.63 20.23 -10.77
CA ASP A 443 5.27 21.19 -11.82
C ASP A 443 3.92 21.89 -11.59
N GLY A 444 3.28 21.67 -10.44
CA GLY A 444 2.05 22.33 -10.04
C GLY A 444 0.77 21.85 -10.74
N THR A 445 0.84 20.81 -11.58
CA THR A 445 -0.35 20.26 -12.28
C THR A 445 -1.26 19.40 -11.39
N ALA A 446 -0.79 18.96 -10.21
CA ALA A 446 -1.63 18.33 -9.19
C ALA A 446 -1.07 18.51 -7.77
N ASP A 447 -1.89 18.98 -6.84
CA ASP A 447 -1.48 19.13 -5.43
C ASP A 447 -1.71 17.84 -4.61
N THR A 448 -0.65 17.36 -3.97
CA THR A 448 -0.64 16.22 -3.05
C THR A 448 -0.43 16.61 -1.58
N ASP A 449 -0.18 17.88 -1.25
CA ASP A 449 0.15 18.34 0.11
C ASP A 449 -0.99 18.06 1.09
N ARG A 450 -2.20 18.08 0.57
CA ARG A 450 -3.42 17.74 1.29
C ARG A 450 -3.40 16.35 1.93
N PHE A 451 -2.50 15.45 1.52
CA PHE A 451 -2.33 14.10 2.07
C PHE A 451 -1.33 14.02 3.23
N HIS A 452 -0.60 15.10 3.54
CA HIS A 452 0.36 15.16 4.67
C HIS A 452 -0.28 15.57 6.00
N ALA A 453 -1.60 15.71 6.05
CA ALA A 453 -2.35 16.03 7.26
C ALA A 453 -3.22 14.85 7.72
N HIS A 454 -3.36 14.69 9.04
CA HIS A 454 -4.30 13.72 9.61
C HIS A 454 -5.74 14.07 9.24
N ARG A 455 -6.52 13.05 8.93
CA ARG A 455 -7.93 13.19 8.55
C ARG A 455 -8.73 12.05 9.14
N PHE A 456 -9.89 12.41 9.68
CA PHE A 456 -10.86 11.47 10.20
C PHE A 456 -12.10 11.47 9.31
N SER A 457 -12.73 10.30 9.13
CA SER A 457 -14.10 10.24 8.62
C SER A 457 -15.10 10.36 9.76
N LEU A 458 -16.34 10.77 9.48
CA LEU A 458 -17.40 10.83 10.49
C LEU A 458 -17.63 9.46 11.12
N ALA A 459 -17.89 8.45 10.30
CA ALA A 459 -18.15 7.09 10.75
C ALA A 459 -17.02 6.52 11.61
N GLN A 460 -15.75 6.81 11.26
CA GLN A 460 -14.60 6.39 12.05
C GLN A 460 -14.63 6.97 13.47
N VAL A 461 -14.94 8.25 13.62
CA VAL A 461 -14.95 8.91 14.94
C VAL A 461 -16.20 8.56 15.74
N GLU A 462 -17.33 8.37 15.06
CA GLU A 462 -18.59 7.96 15.71
C GLU A 462 -18.53 6.57 16.34
N GLN A 463 -17.69 5.69 15.78
CA GLN A 463 -17.55 4.30 16.23
C GLN A 463 -16.32 4.07 17.13
N ALA A 464 -15.36 5.00 17.13
CA ALA A 464 -14.13 4.87 17.89
C ALA A 464 -14.29 5.37 19.33
N PRO A 465 -13.67 4.70 20.32
CA PRO A 465 -13.46 5.28 21.64
C PRO A 465 -12.73 6.62 21.57
N VAL A 466 -13.03 7.54 22.49
CA VAL A 466 -12.38 8.86 22.57
C VAL A 466 -10.86 8.70 22.75
N SER A 467 -10.42 7.66 23.46
CA SER A 467 -8.99 7.35 23.65
C SER A 467 -8.24 7.13 22.35
N ASP A 468 -8.87 6.50 21.36
CA ASP A 468 -8.22 6.11 20.11
C ASP A 468 -8.05 7.33 19.19
N VAL A 469 -9.06 8.20 19.19
CA VAL A 469 -8.98 9.51 18.53
C VAL A 469 -7.88 10.36 19.17
N LEU A 470 -7.83 10.41 20.51
CA LEU A 470 -6.82 11.17 21.24
C LEU A 470 -5.40 10.60 21.09
N ALA A 471 -5.24 9.29 20.91
CA ALA A 471 -3.95 8.69 20.57
C ALA A 471 -3.38 9.26 19.27
N THR A 472 -4.25 9.54 18.29
CA THR A 472 -3.86 10.20 17.03
C THR A 472 -3.64 11.70 17.22
N VAL A 473 -4.49 12.41 17.98
CA VAL A 473 -4.29 13.84 18.26
C VAL A 473 -2.96 14.11 18.96
N ARG A 474 -2.54 13.21 19.85
CA ARG A 474 -1.26 13.29 20.58
C ARG A 474 -0.06 13.58 19.69
N VAL A 475 0.04 12.93 18.53
CA VAL A 475 1.20 13.07 17.64
C VAL A 475 1.16 14.36 16.80
N MET A 476 0.09 15.14 16.92
CA MET A 476 -0.06 16.46 16.30
C MET A 476 0.42 17.60 17.22
N LEU A 477 0.90 17.31 18.44
CA LEU A 477 1.40 18.35 19.35
C LEU A 477 2.61 19.05 18.74
N ASN A 478 2.55 20.37 18.64
CA ASN A 478 3.69 21.21 18.34
C ASN A 478 4.36 21.65 19.66
N PRO A 479 5.51 21.06 20.04
CA PRO A 479 6.14 21.34 21.34
C PRO A 479 6.61 22.78 21.50
N MET A 480 6.83 23.51 20.38
CA MET A 480 7.22 24.92 20.42
C MET A 480 6.08 25.83 20.89
N MET A 481 4.83 25.40 20.73
CA MET A 481 3.64 26.18 21.13
C MET A 481 3.31 26.01 22.61
N CYS A 482 3.67 24.89 23.23
CA CYS A 482 3.33 24.59 24.63
C CYS A 482 4.50 24.77 25.61
N GLY A 483 5.76 24.72 25.16
CA GLY A 483 6.91 24.85 26.06
C GLY A 483 6.89 23.83 27.21
N ASP A 484 7.04 24.32 28.45
CA ASP A 484 7.09 23.50 29.68
C ASP A 484 5.80 23.58 30.52
N VAL A 485 4.65 23.85 29.89
CA VAL A 485 3.35 23.79 30.56
C VAL A 485 3.15 22.43 31.22
N ASP A 486 2.37 22.39 32.31
CA ASP A 486 1.88 21.17 32.95
C ASP A 486 0.36 21.30 33.07
N GLN A 487 -0.35 20.83 32.04
CA GLN A 487 -1.80 20.97 31.95
C GLN A 487 -2.44 19.69 31.42
N GLN A 488 -3.63 19.37 31.95
CA GLN A 488 -4.43 18.24 31.51
C GLN A 488 -5.77 18.73 30.98
N LEU A 489 -6.17 18.18 29.84
CA LEU A 489 -7.51 18.28 29.28
C LEU A 489 -8.16 16.90 29.28
N THR A 490 -9.34 16.82 29.88
CA THR A 490 -10.25 15.66 29.80
C THR A 490 -11.36 15.96 28.80
N ILE A 491 -11.62 15.02 27.91
CA ILE A 491 -12.71 15.07 26.94
C ILE A 491 -13.69 13.95 27.25
N GLU A 492 -14.95 14.31 27.40
CA GLU A 492 -16.07 13.39 27.60
C GLU A 492 -17.05 13.49 26.40
N VAL A 493 -17.36 12.35 25.78
CA VAL A 493 -18.23 12.28 24.60
C VAL A 493 -19.33 11.28 24.88
N THR A 494 -20.52 11.76 25.23
CA THR A 494 -21.70 10.92 25.51
C THR A 494 -21.40 9.76 26.48
N GLY A 495 -20.65 10.05 27.55
CA GLY A 495 -20.31 9.10 28.61
C GLY A 495 -19.01 8.31 28.42
N ASP A 496 -18.39 8.35 27.23
CA ASP A 496 -17.01 7.88 27.05
C ASP A 496 -16.02 8.99 27.38
N ARG A 497 -14.91 8.68 28.06
CA ARG A 497 -14.00 9.69 28.62
C ARG A 497 -12.54 9.29 28.47
N ALA A 498 -11.74 10.21 27.96
CA ALA A 498 -10.29 10.12 27.92
C ALA A 498 -9.65 11.52 28.04
N GLY A 499 -8.32 11.61 28.06
CA GLY A 499 -7.66 12.91 28.14
C GLY A 499 -6.23 12.92 27.61
N LEU A 500 -5.67 14.13 27.53
CA LEU A 500 -4.27 14.38 27.24
C LEU A 500 -3.67 15.24 28.36
N HIS A 501 -2.53 14.81 28.90
CA HIS A 501 -1.70 15.59 29.81
C HIS A 501 -0.48 16.09 29.05
N VAL A 502 -0.45 17.38 28.72
CA VAL A 502 0.71 18.03 28.09
C VAL A 502 1.67 18.48 29.19
N ARG A 503 2.88 17.92 29.16
CA ARG A 503 3.98 18.30 30.05
C ARG A 503 5.33 18.19 29.37
N ARG A 504 6.21 19.18 29.55
CA ARG A 504 7.57 19.19 28.97
C ARG A 504 7.56 18.95 27.45
N GLY A 505 6.63 19.58 26.72
CA GLY A 505 6.47 19.38 25.28
C GLY A 505 5.93 17.99 24.87
N VAL A 506 5.38 17.20 25.79
CA VAL A 506 4.87 15.84 25.53
C VAL A 506 3.39 15.76 25.87
N ALA A 507 2.56 15.33 24.92
CA ALA A 507 1.18 14.93 25.17
C ALA A 507 1.13 13.47 25.64
N VAL A 508 0.64 13.23 26.85
CA VAL A 508 0.51 11.90 27.45
C VAL A 508 -0.96 11.50 27.48
N PRO A 509 -1.38 10.38 26.85
CA PRO A 509 -2.73 9.87 26.98
C PRO A 509 -3.08 9.52 28.43
N THR A 510 -4.28 9.88 28.85
CA THR A 510 -4.82 9.55 30.18
C THR A 510 -6.25 9.02 30.05
N THR A 511 -6.76 8.38 31.09
CA THR A 511 -8.17 7.96 31.20
C THR A 511 -9.12 9.12 31.53
N GLY A 512 -8.64 10.37 31.42
CA GLY A 512 -9.28 11.56 31.98
C GLY A 512 -9.04 11.72 33.49
N SER A 513 -8.98 12.97 33.93
CA SER A 513 -8.96 13.40 35.33
C SER A 513 -10.14 14.34 35.58
N HIS A 514 -10.64 14.37 36.82
CA HIS A 514 -11.59 15.41 37.26
C HIS A 514 -10.90 16.74 37.56
N ASP A 515 -9.58 16.73 37.75
CA ASP A 515 -8.76 17.92 37.92
C ASP A 515 -8.29 18.42 36.54
N GLY A 516 -8.24 19.75 36.37
CA GLY A 516 -7.77 20.39 35.14
C GLY A 516 -8.89 20.85 34.20
N LEU A 517 -8.57 20.96 32.92
CA LEU A 517 -9.50 21.41 31.88
C LEU A 517 -10.47 20.29 31.50
N GLN A 518 -11.72 20.66 31.22
CA GLN A 518 -12.80 19.72 30.88
C GLN A 518 -13.53 20.20 29.63
N LEU A 519 -13.83 19.27 28.73
CA LEU A 519 -14.72 19.46 27.57
C LEU A 519 -15.66 18.25 27.47
N SER A 520 -16.96 18.46 27.64
CA SER A 520 -17.99 17.43 27.45
C SER A 520 -18.88 17.79 26.26
N THR A 521 -19.15 16.85 25.35
CA THR A 521 -19.95 17.09 24.14
C THR A 521 -20.65 15.83 23.63
N SER A 522 -21.44 15.95 22.55
CA SER A 522 -22.09 14.81 21.91
C SER A 522 -21.17 14.10 20.92
N THR A 523 -21.42 12.80 20.67
CA THR A 523 -20.67 12.03 19.65
C THR A 523 -20.74 12.68 18.27
N ALA A 524 -21.91 13.21 17.88
CA ALA A 524 -22.10 13.86 16.59
C ALA A 524 -21.23 15.13 16.44
N LEU A 525 -21.16 15.95 17.48
CA LEU A 525 -20.34 17.16 17.48
C LEU A 525 -18.84 16.85 17.53
N TRP A 526 -18.42 15.87 18.34
CA TRP A 526 -17.04 15.40 18.38
C TRP A 526 -16.60 14.87 17.02
N ALA A 527 -17.40 14.01 16.39
CA ALA A 527 -17.15 13.51 15.05
C ALA A 527 -17.09 14.62 14.02
N ALA A 528 -17.99 15.61 14.06
CA ALA A 528 -17.96 16.76 13.17
C ALA A 528 -16.69 17.61 13.35
N LEU A 529 -16.21 17.82 14.58
CA LEU A 529 -14.98 18.56 14.85
C LEU A 529 -13.77 17.84 14.27
N MET A 530 -13.62 16.55 14.57
CA MET A 530 -12.48 15.74 14.14
C MET A 530 -12.49 15.50 12.63
N ALA A 531 -13.66 15.33 12.02
CA ALA A 531 -13.81 15.21 10.56
C ALA A 531 -13.72 16.55 9.80
N ASN A 532 -13.36 17.65 10.48
CA ASN A 532 -13.26 19.00 9.93
C ASN A 532 -14.56 19.48 9.23
N LYS A 533 -15.72 19.08 9.77
CA LYS A 533 -17.04 19.55 9.32
C LYS A 533 -17.51 20.79 10.08
N THR A 534 -16.91 21.07 11.23
CA THR A 534 -17.11 22.27 12.04
C THR A 534 -15.79 22.67 12.73
N GLY A 535 -15.73 23.88 13.27
CA GLY A 535 -14.57 24.42 14.01
C GLY A 535 -14.76 24.37 15.52
N LEU A 536 -13.65 24.46 16.27
CA LEU A 536 -13.65 24.44 17.73
C LEU A 536 -14.49 25.58 18.31
N THR A 537 -14.46 26.76 17.71
CA THR A 537 -15.28 27.91 18.14
C THR A 537 -16.77 27.57 18.16
N ALA A 538 -17.25 26.87 17.14
CA ALA A 538 -18.66 26.47 17.05
C ALA A 538 -19.01 25.36 18.07
N ILE A 539 -18.10 24.42 18.30
CA ILE A 539 -18.26 23.37 19.32
C ILE A 539 -18.37 23.99 20.72
N LEU A 540 -17.45 24.88 21.10
CA LEU A 540 -17.44 25.52 22.41
C LEU A 540 -18.68 26.39 22.66
N ALA A 541 -19.38 26.81 21.60
CA ALA A 541 -20.63 27.57 21.66
C ALA A 541 -21.89 26.70 21.62
N ALA A 542 -21.78 25.40 21.33
CA ALA A 542 -22.94 24.51 21.18
C ALA A 542 -23.66 24.30 22.52
N PRO A 543 -25.01 24.30 22.56
CA PRO A 543 -25.77 24.15 23.81
C PRO A 543 -25.53 22.82 24.55
N GLU A 544 -25.18 21.78 23.81
CA GLU A 544 -24.89 20.42 24.31
C GLU A 544 -23.42 20.22 24.68
N THR A 545 -22.60 21.29 24.67
CA THR A 545 -21.20 21.26 25.05
C THR A 545 -20.97 22.00 26.37
N GLU A 546 -20.40 21.30 27.35
CA GLU A 546 -19.97 21.86 28.63
C GLU A 546 -18.44 21.97 28.64
N VAL A 547 -17.91 23.07 29.17
CA VAL A 547 -16.47 23.34 29.19
C VAL A 547 -16.09 24.08 30.46
N SER A 548 -14.98 23.69 31.10
CA SER A 548 -14.54 24.31 32.35
C SER A 548 -14.08 25.76 32.16
N ASN A 549 -13.29 26.02 31.11
CA ASN A 549 -12.87 27.36 30.69
C ASN A 549 -12.64 27.39 29.17
N ARG A 550 -13.44 28.16 28.43
CA ARG A 550 -13.37 28.22 26.96
C ARG A 550 -12.01 28.65 26.43
N ASP A 551 -11.43 29.70 27.01
CA ASP A 551 -10.16 30.27 26.53
C ASP A 551 -9.01 29.30 26.78
N SER A 552 -8.95 28.69 27.97
CA SER A 552 -7.90 27.73 28.31
C SER A 552 -8.02 26.42 27.52
N VAL A 553 -9.24 25.93 27.24
CA VAL A 553 -9.43 24.75 26.37
C VAL A 553 -9.03 25.08 24.93
N SER A 554 -9.39 26.26 24.44
CA SER A 554 -8.98 26.73 23.11
C SER A 554 -7.46 26.85 23.00
N GLU A 555 -6.80 27.46 23.99
CA GLU A 555 -5.34 27.55 24.08
C GLU A 555 -4.70 26.16 24.09
N PHE A 556 -5.18 25.24 24.94
CA PHE A 556 -4.66 23.88 25.02
C PHE A 556 -4.75 23.15 23.68
N LEU A 557 -5.91 23.21 23.01
CA LEU A 557 -6.12 22.55 21.72
C LEU A 557 -5.36 23.23 20.58
N SER A 558 -5.07 24.53 20.68
CA SER A 558 -4.27 25.27 19.69
C SER A 558 -2.82 24.78 19.58
N TRP A 559 -2.32 24.06 20.59
CA TRP A 559 -0.98 23.45 20.53
C TRP A 559 -0.91 22.26 19.57
N PHE A 560 -2.05 21.74 19.10
CA PHE A 560 -2.12 20.61 18.20
C PHE A 560 -2.41 21.06 16.77
N GLU A 561 -1.72 20.47 15.80
CA GLU A 561 -1.82 20.77 14.37
C GLU A 561 -3.05 20.12 13.71
N HIS A 562 -4.18 20.13 14.41
CA HIS A 562 -5.46 19.71 13.85
C HIS A 562 -6.25 20.91 13.32
N ARG A 563 -6.56 20.89 12.02
CA ARG A 563 -7.12 22.05 11.31
C ARG A 563 -8.37 22.68 11.96
N SER A 564 -9.27 21.89 12.53
CA SER A 564 -10.48 22.41 13.17
C SER A 564 -10.27 23.05 14.54
N PHE A 565 -9.13 22.84 15.19
CA PHE A 565 -8.80 23.50 16.46
C PHE A 565 -8.44 24.98 16.28
N HIS A 566 -8.13 25.37 15.04
CA HIS A 566 -7.77 26.74 14.65
C HIS A 566 -8.93 27.48 13.96
N GLN A 567 -10.16 26.96 14.03
CA GLN A 567 -11.35 27.48 13.34
C GLN A 567 -12.50 27.88 14.26
#